data_AF-A0A9D5IHS6-F1
#
_entry.id   AF-A0A9D5IHS6-F1
#
_cell.length_a   1.000
_cell.length_b   1.000
_cell.length_c   1.000
_cell.angle_alpha   90.00
_cell.angle_beta   90.00
_cell.angle_gamma   90.00
#
_symmetry.space_group_name_H-M   'P 1'
#
loop_
_entity.id
_entity.type
_entity.pdbx_description
1 polymer ?
#
loop_
_entity_poly.entity_id
_entity_poly.type
_entity_poly.pdbx_seq_one_letter_code
_entity_poly.pdbx_strand_id
1 'polypeptide(L)'
;MQTEVSDPDYNNTSHTSSAHSLKAQHCGISCLDDSLLRSWLGLPPGAWPPDHYTLLGLERGQCDPAEVEGIVLARMERLRVHQLLHPDLVTEGMNRLAQSLICLTDPVARAAYDAEREPAQPVAPATLGYEVVDEPDVTATDVTQIIEIPFAPGLAPPEVGPPRDLIPEPLSPAYELVPDDQVAVVPEPLPQSQPPARRELFARLALVRRLIAAWQKLKPALADPQESLARPVAVLLLLEAIGELRPHIEDFRNVLDQSGGSGERVLALVSQRFVLPTLRTLLPEQRRALSQDWRDVEVLLIGEYAQLRERVRQGRPVRRNRSVWQVAGWVARTPEVVLLVLTLATIIVAMFRTRREISS
;
A
#
# COMPACT_ATOMS: atom_id res chain seq x y z
N MET A 1 48.10 -36.47 36.84
CA MET A 1 47.07 -35.65 37.50
C MET A 1 46.36 -34.87 36.41
N GLN A 2 45.25 -35.44 35.93
CA GLN A 2 44.35 -34.84 34.96
C GLN A 2 43.37 -33.94 35.73
N THR A 3 43.24 -32.70 35.30
CA THR A 3 42.17 -31.78 35.74
C THR A 3 41.11 -31.76 34.63
N GLU A 4 40.04 -32.51 34.85
CA GLU A 4 38.75 -32.35 34.18
C GLU A 4 38.16 -30.98 34.55
N VAL A 5 37.88 -30.19 33.53
CA VAL A 5 37.11 -28.94 33.63
C VAL A 5 35.69 -29.30 33.17
N SER A 6 34.76 -29.25 34.11
CA SER A 6 33.33 -29.48 33.88
C SER A 6 32.72 -28.33 33.09
N ASP A 7 32.08 -28.66 31.97
CA ASP A 7 31.17 -27.79 31.23
C ASP A 7 29.84 -27.63 32.00
N PRO A 8 29.27 -26.41 32.09
CA PRO A 8 27.93 -26.22 32.60
C PRO A 8 26.89 -26.31 31.46
N ASP A 9 25.99 -27.29 31.58
CA ASP A 9 24.76 -27.41 30.80
C ASP A 9 23.91 -26.13 30.89
N TYR A 10 23.87 -25.37 29.79
CA TYR A 10 22.98 -24.24 29.61
C TYR A 10 21.61 -24.75 29.12
N ASN A 11 20.67 -24.88 30.07
CA ASN A 11 19.26 -25.16 29.80
C ASN A 11 18.63 -24.03 28.96
N ASN A 12 18.35 -24.32 27.69
CA ASN A 12 17.60 -23.47 26.77
C ASN A 12 16.11 -23.88 26.80
N THR A 13 15.36 -23.30 27.75
CA THR A 13 13.94 -23.59 27.95
C THR A 13 13.10 -22.33 27.71
N SER A 14 12.37 -22.31 26.59
CA SER A 14 11.08 -21.64 26.40
C SER A 14 11.02 -20.10 26.30
N HIS A 15 11.29 -19.57 25.09
CA HIS A 15 10.72 -18.29 24.63
C HIS A 15 10.16 -18.41 23.20
N THR A 16 9.05 -19.14 23.02
CA THR A 16 8.31 -19.22 21.73
C THR A 16 6.82 -18.90 21.88
N SER A 17 6.42 -18.08 22.87
CA SER A 17 4.99 -17.80 23.15
C SER A 17 4.54 -16.35 22.87
N SER A 18 5.41 -15.45 22.37
CA SER A 18 5.04 -14.03 22.15
C SER A 18 4.78 -13.66 20.67
N ALA A 19 5.26 -14.44 19.70
CA ALA A 19 5.14 -14.12 18.27
C ALA A 19 3.73 -14.37 17.67
N HIS A 20 2.88 -15.17 18.33
CA HIS A 20 1.51 -15.43 17.87
C HIS A 20 0.50 -14.36 18.30
N SER A 21 0.84 -13.50 19.28
CA SER A 21 -0.10 -12.51 19.84
C SER A 21 -0.19 -11.21 19.01
N LEU A 22 0.89 -10.80 18.33
CA LEU A 22 0.91 -9.58 17.51
C LEU A 22 0.24 -9.74 16.13
N LYS A 23 0.09 -10.97 15.61
CA LYS A 23 -0.62 -11.24 14.35
C LYS A 23 -2.15 -11.08 14.48
N ALA A 24 -2.70 -11.28 15.68
CA ALA A 24 -4.15 -11.14 15.91
C ALA A 24 -4.61 -9.67 15.95
N GLN A 25 -3.75 -8.74 16.39
CA GLN A 25 -4.13 -7.34 16.55
C GLN A 25 -4.15 -6.54 15.23
N HIS A 26 -3.40 -6.97 14.22
CA HIS A 26 -3.49 -6.43 12.85
C HIS A 26 -4.72 -6.94 12.07
N CYS A 27 -5.42 -7.96 12.56
CA CYS A 27 -6.56 -8.57 11.86
C CYS A 27 -7.84 -7.72 11.96
N GLY A 28 -7.96 -6.87 12.99
CA GLY A 28 -9.20 -6.14 13.28
C GLY A 28 -9.50 -4.94 12.39
N ILE A 29 -8.47 -4.32 11.79
CA ILE A 29 -8.65 -3.12 10.95
C ILE A 29 -8.88 -3.54 9.49
N SER A 30 -8.11 -4.51 8.98
CA SER A 30 -8.26 -4.99 7.60
C SER A 30 -9.58 -5.74 7.37
N CYS A 31 -10.11 -6.47 8.36
CA CYS A 31 -11.35 -7.24 8.19
C CYS A 31 -12.61 -6.36 8.02
N LEU A 32 -12.64 -5.20 8.69
CA LEU A 32 -13.73 -4.22 8.56
C LEU A 32 -13.67 -3.55 7.20
N ASP A 33 -12.47 -3.22 6.74
CA ASP A 33 -12.20 -2.58 5.46
C ASP A 33 -12.60 -3.49 4.27
N ASP A 34 -12.31 -4.80 4.35
CA ASP A 34 -12.69 -5.78 3.32
C ASP A 34 -14.21 -5.98 3.20
N SER A 35 -14.93 -5.95 4.33
CA SER A 35 -16.39 -6.10 4.35
C SER A 35 -17.09 -4.95 3.61
N LEU A 36 -16.54 -3.74 3.73
CA LEU A 36 -17.05 -2.54 3.10
C LEU A 36 -16.82 -2.56 1.58
N LEU A 37 -15.63 -2.97 1.15
CA LEU A 37 -15.30 -3.09 -0.27
C LEU A 37 -16.20 -4.13 -0.97
N ARG A 38 -16.49 -5.24 -0.28
CA ARG A 38 -17.41 -6.28 -0.76
C ARG A 38 -18.84 -5.78 -0.90
N SER A 39 -19.30 -4.98 0.06
CA SER A 39 -20.60 -4.32 0.00
C SER A 39 -20.72 -3.42 -1.24
N TRP A 40 -19.71 -2.59 -1.52
CA TRP A 40 -19.71 -1.73 -2.72
C TRP A 40 -19.68 -2.51 -4.03
N LEU A 41 -19.01 -3.66 -4.05
CA LEU A 41 -18.94 -4.55 -5.21
C LEU A 41 -20.13 -5.52 -5.29
N GLY A 42 -21.05 -5.53 -4.33
CA GLY A 42 -22.19 -6.44 -4.29
C GLY A 42 -21.78 -7.92 -4.20
N LEU A 43 -20.68 -8.22 -3.50
CA LEU A 43 -20.17 -9.58 -3.35
C LEU A 43 -20.76 -10.28 -2.11
N PRO A 44 -20.98 -11.60 -2.17
CA PRO A 44 -21.40 -12.36 -0.99
C PRO A 44 -20.31 -12.36 0.11
N PRO A 45 -20.69 -12.54 1.38
CA PRO A 45 -19.72 -12.74 2.46
C PRO A 45 -18.91 -14.03 2.25
N GLY A 46 -17.63 -14.03 2.64
CA GLY A 46 -16.67 -15.14 2.43
C GLY A 46 -15.21 -14.74 2.70
N ALA A 47 -14.24 -15.41 2.08
CA ALA A 47 -12.82 -15.04 2.17
C ALA A 47 -12.45 -13.87 1.23
N TRP A 48 -11.52 -13.02 1.66
CA TRP A 48 -10.90 -11.98 0.85
C TRP A 48 -9.41 -12.28 0.66
N PRO A 49 -8.83 -12.12 -0.55
CA PRO A 49 -9.47 -11.68 -1.79
C PRO A 49 -10.33 -12.78 -2.46
N PRO A 50 -11.44 -12.42 -3.12
CA PRO A 50 -12.28 -13.35 -3.86
C PRO A 50 -11.59 -13.83 -5.15
N ASP A 51 -12.12 -14.90 -5.74
CA ASP A 51 -11.75 -15.40 -7.07
C ASP A 51 -12.06 -14.35 -8.15
N HIS A 52 -11.27 -14.29 -9.24
CA HIS A 52 -11.51 -13.38 -10.37
C HIS A 52 -12.93 -13.53 -10.93
N TYR A 53 -13.44 -14.76 -11.06
CA TYR A 53 -14.83 -15.01 -11.47
C TYR A 53 -15.84 -14.48 -10.45
N THR A 54 -15.63 -14.75 -9.15
CA THR A 54 -16.50 -14.25 -8.07
C THR A 54 -16.48 -12.73 -7.98
N LEU A 55 -15.32 -12.11 -8.18
CA LEU A 55 -15.14 -10.66 -8.16
C LEU A 55 -15.96 -9.98 -9.26
N LEU A 56 -16.11 -10.62 -10.42
CA LEU A 56 -16.92 -10.13 -11.53
C LEU A 56 -18.38 -10.58 -11.46
N GLY A 57 -18.68 -11.63 -10.71
CA GLY A 57 -20.01 -12.26 -10.67
C GLY A 57 -20.30 -13.11 -11.91
N LEU A 58 -19.25 -13.72 -12.46
CA LEU A 58 -19.32 -14.59 -13.65
C LEU A 58 -19.21 -16.07 -13.25
N GLU A 59 -19.82 -16.94 -14.05
CA GLU A 59 -19.63 -18.39 -13.95
C GLU A 59 -18.31 -18.81 -14.62
N ARG A 60 -17.73 -19.92 -14.18
CA ARG A 60 -16.47 -20.44 -14.74
C ARG A 60 -16.71 -21.08 -16.12
N GLY A 61 -15.76 -20.91 -17.05
CA GLY A 61 -15.67 -21.70 -18.29
C GLY A 61 -15.96 -20.94 -19.58
N GLN A 62 -17.00 -20.11 -19.66
CA GLN A 62 -17.28 -19.31 -20.86
C GLN A 62 -17.55 -17.86 -20.50
N CYS A 63 -16.56 -17.01 -20.78
CA CYS A 63 -16.70 -15.57 -20.72
C CYS A 63 -16.17 -14.96 -22.01
N ASP A 64 -16.99 -14.16 -22.69
CA ASP A 64 -16.55 -13.31 -23.79
C ASP A 64 -15.66 -12.19 -23.23
N PRO A 65 -14.43 -11.97 -23.73
CA PRO A 65 -13.57 -10.88 -23.26
C PRO A 65 -14.25 -9.52 -23.30
N ALA A 66 -15.13 -9.25 -24.28
CA ALA A 66 -15.87 -7.99 -24.35
C ALA A 66 -16.87 -7.83 -23.19
N GLU A 67 -17.51 -8.92 -22.77
CA GLU A 67 -18.41 -8.93 -21.61
C GLU A 67 -17.64 -8.71 -20.30
N VAL A 68 -16.47 -9.36 -20.16
CA VAL A 68 -15.57 -9.19 -19.01
C VAL A 68 -15.17 -7.71 -18.87
N GLU A 69 -14.76 -7.08 -19.96
CA GLU A 69 -14.39 -5.66 -19.97
C GLU A 69 -15.55 -4.76 -19.54
N GLY A 70 -16.75 -4.97 -20.11
CA GLY A 70 -17.95 -4.21 -19.76
C GLY A 70 -18.30 -4.30 -18.28
N ILE A 71 -18.21 -5.50 -17.69
CA ILE A 71 -18.49 -5.72 -16.26
C ILE A 71 -17.44 -5.04 -15.38
N VAL A 72 -16.15 -5.16 -15.73
CA VAL A 72 -15.05 -4.53 -14.99
C VAL A 72 -15.23 -3.02 -14.97
N LEU A 73 -15.47 -2.40 -16.13
CA LEU A 73 -15.66 -0.94 -16.24
C LEU A 73 -16.86 -0.49 -15.40
N ALA A 74 -17.98 -1.20 -15.46
CA ALA A 74 -19.16 -0.90 -14.65
C ALA A 74 -18.89 -0.98 -13.14
N ARG A 75 -18.08 -1.96 -12.70
CA ARG A 75 -17.68 -2.11 -11.29
C ARG A 75 -16.70 -1.02 -10.85
N MET A 76 -15.72 -0.66 -11.70
CA MET A 76 -14.79 0.44 -11.42
C MET A 76 -15.53 1.77 -11.26
N GLU A 77 -16.55 2.03 -12.08
CA GLU A 77 -17.37 3.24 -11.99
C GLU A 77 -18.13 3.32 -10.66
N ARG A 78 -18.68 2.20 -10.17
CA ARG A 78 -19.31 2.16 -8.83
C ARG A 78 -18.32 2.51 -7.72
N LEU A 79 -17.07 2.02 -7.81
CA LEU A 79 -16.05 2.31 -6.81
C LEU A 79 -15.62 3.78 -6.79
N ARG A 80 -15.64 4.48 -7.93
CA ARG A 80 -15.21 5.89 -8.01
C ARG A 80 -15.99 6.82 -7.09
N VAL A 81 -17.28 6.55 -6.85
CA VAL A 81 -18.13 7.33 -5.93
C VAL A 81 -17.56 7.34 -4.50
N HIS A 82 -16.83 6.29 -4.11
CA HIS A 82 -16.25 6.12 -2.77
C HIS A 82 -14.81 6.64 -2.65
N GLN A 83 -14.19 7.09 -3.75
CA GLN A 83 -12.75 7.40 -3.81
C GLN A 83 -12.34 8.54 -2.86
N LEU A 84 -13.22 9.52 -2.64
CA LEU A 84 -12.94 10.64 -1.72
C LEU A 84 -13.01 10.23 -0.24
N LEU A 85 -13.83 9.24 0.08
CA LEU A 85 -14.05 8.79 1.46
C LEU A 85 -13.04 7.71 1.87
N HIS A 86 -12.74 6.80 0.94
CA HIS A 86 -11.89 5.63 1.18
C HIS A 86 -10.93 5.40 0.00
N PRO A 87 -9.96 6.31 -0.24
CA PRO A 87 -9.07 6.23 -1.41
C PRO A 87 -8.25 4.94 -1.44
N ASP A 88 -7.79 4.48 -0.27
CA ASP A 88 -6.98 3.26 -0.13
C ASP A 88 -7.77 2.01 -0.58
N LEU A 89 -9.01 1.84 -0.06
CA LEU A 89 -9.86 0.69 -0.39
C LEU A 89 -10.33 0.69 -1.84
N VAL A 90 -10.68 1.86 -2.37
CA VAL A 90 -11.07 2.00 -3.77
C VAL A 90 -9.90 1.66 -4.69
N THR A 91 -8.68 2.08 -4.34
CA THR A 91 -7.48 1.75 -5.12
C THR A 91 -7.22 0.24 -5.11
N GLU A 92 -7.32 -0.41 -3.95
CA GLU A 92 -7.21 -1.87 -3.85
C GLU A 92 -8.28 -2.56 -4.72
N GLY A 93 -9.54 -2.16 -4.60
CA GLY A 93 -10.63 -2.70 -5.41
C GLY A 93 -10.42 -2.52 -6.92
N MET A 94 -9.97 -1.33 -7.34
CA MET A 94 -9.65 -1.06 -8.75
C MET A 94 -8.49 -1.91 -9.25
N ASN A 95 -7.43 -2.08 -8.45
CA ASN A 95 -6.29 -2.93 -8.81
C ASN A 95 -6.71 -4.41 -8.98
N ARG A 96 -7.58 -4.92 -8.10
CA ARG A 96 -8.11 -6.29 -8.20
C ARG A 96 -8.99 -6.49 -9.43
N LEU A 97 -9.83 -5.50 -9.76
CA LEU A 97 -10.64 -5.52 -10.97
C LEU A 97 -9.75 -5.51 -12.23
N ALA A 98 -8.69 -4.69 -12.25
CA ALA A 98 -7.73 -4.65 -13.34
C ALA A 98 -6.97 -5.97 -13.52
N GLN A 99 -6.51 -6.58 -12.42
CA GLN A 99 -5.88 -7.91 -12.45
C GLN A 99 -6.83 -8.97 -13.02
N SER A 100 -8.11 -8.93 -12.63
CA SER A 100 -9.12 -9.87 -13.14
C SER A 100 -9.38 -9.67 -14.63
N LEU A 101 -9.41 -8.42 -15.10
CA LEU A 101 -9.52 -8.09 -16.52
C LEU A 101 -8.36 -8.68 -17.33
N ILE A 102 -7.12 -8.41 -16.91
CA ILE A 102 -5.91 -8.90 -17.60
C ILE A 102 -5.93 -10.43 -17.65
N CYS A 103 -6.18 -11.09 -16.52
CA CYS A 103 -6.18 -12.55 -16.40
C CYS A 103 -7.27 -13.20 -17.28
N LEU A 104 -8.50 -12.67 -17.29
CA LEU A 104 -9.63 -13.32 -17.95
C LEU A 104 -9.78 -12.98 -19.44
N THR A 105 -9.18 -11.87 -19.90
CA THR A 105 -9.18 -11.49 -21.33
C THR A 105 -8.08 -12.19 -22.13
N ASP A 106 -6.97 -12.56 -21.51
CA ASP A 106 -5.91 -13.35 -22.15
C ASP A 106 -6.26 -14.85 -22.08
N PRO A 107 -6.47 -15.54 -23.22
CA PRO A 107 -6.85 -16.96 -23.22
C PRO A 107 -5.79 -17.86 -22.58
N VAL A 108 -4.50 -17.50 -22.67
CA VAL A 108 -3.40 -18.30 -22.10
C VAL A 108 -3.34 -18.12 -20.58
N ALA A 109 -3.39 -16.88 -20.11
CA ALA A 109 -3.43 -16.57 -18.68
C ALA A 109 -4.68 -17.16 -18.00
N ARG A 110 -5.83 -17.07 -18.66
CA ARG A 110 -7.09 -17.66 -18.18
C ARG A 110 -6.99 -19.19 -18.05
N ALA A 111 -6.46 -19.87 -19.07
CA ALA A 111 -6.30 -21.32 -19.02
C ALA A 111 -5.36 -21.79 -17.90
N ALA A 112 -4.25 -21.07 -17.70
CA ALA A 112 -3.32 -21.35 -16.58
C ALA A 112 -4.01 -21.11 -15.23
N TYR A 113 -4.75 -20.02 -15.10
CA TYR A 113 -5.50 -19.69 -13.89
C TYR A 113 -6.58 -20.72 -13.57
N ASP A 114 -7.32 -21.18 -14.57
CA ASP A 114 -8.35 -22.21 -14.41
C ASP A 114 -7.73 -23.54 -13.96
N ALA A 115 -6.58 -23.92 -14.54
CA ALA A 115 -5.85 -25.13 -14.17
C ALA A 115 -5.34 -25.13 -12.72
N GLU A 116 -4.92 -23.97 -12.20
CA GLU A 116 -4.49 -23.84 -10.79
C GLU A 116 -5.65 -23.96 -9.79
N ARG A 117 -6.87 -23.61 -10.22
CA ARG A 117 -8.05 -23.55 -9.33
C ARG A 117 -9.02 -24.71 -9.50
N GLU A 118 -8.86 -25.53 -10.53
CA GLU A 118 -9.55 -26.80 -10.62
C GLU A 118 -9.04 -27.66 -9.45
N PRO A 119 -9.87 -27.94 -8.43
CA PRO A 119 -9.44 -28.79 -7.33
C PRO A 119 -9.06 -30.10 -7.97
N ALA A 120 -7.77 -30.46 -7.95
CA ALA A 120 -7.21 -31.63 -8.61
C ALA A 120 -8.25 -32.74 -8.55
N GLN A 121 -9.00 -32.91 -9.64
CA GLN A 121 -10.05 -33.91 -9.65
C GLN A 121 -9.30 -35.18 -9.30
N PRO A 122 -9.69 -35.92 -8.24
CA PRO A 122 -9.01 -37.15 -7.91
C PRO A 122 -9.15 -37.99 -9.17
N VAL A 123 -8.06 -38.06 -9.93
CA VAL A 123 -8.00 -38.73 -11.21
C VAL A 123 -8.25 -40.17 -10.82
N ALA A 124 -9.52 -40.60 -10.93
CA ALA A 124 -9.89 -41.97 -10.63
C ALA A 124 -8.92 -42.81 -11.45
N PRO A 125 -8.14 -43.70 -10.83
CA PRO A 125 -7.00 -44.34 -11.47
C PRO A 125 -7.49 -45.01 -12.74
N ALA A 126 -7.23 -44.33 -13.87
CA ALA A 126 -7.52 -44.86 -15.17
C ALA A 126 -6.70 -46.14 -15.23
N THR A 127 -7.40 -47.26 -15.35
CA THR A 127 -6.79 -48.58 -15.52
C THR A 127 -6.02 -48.52 -16.83
N LEU A 128 -4.73 -48.20 -16.70
CA LEU A 128 -3.77 -48.06 -17.75
C LEU A 128 -3.49 -49.46 -18.30
N GLY A 129 -4.24 -49.84 -19.34
CA GLY A 129 -3.72 -50.74 -20.36
C GLY A 129 -2.53 -50.04 -21.01
N TYR A 130 -1.33 -50.42 -20.61
CA TYR A 130 -0.08 -49.98 -21.18
C TYR A 130 0.03 -50.59 -22.59
N GLU A 131 -0.38 -49.86 -23.62
CA GLU A 131 0.17 -50.09 -24.95
C GLU A 131 1.48 -49.31 -25.01
N VAL A 132 2.57 -50.05 -24.84
CA VAL A 132 3.95 -49.58 -24.98
C VAL A 132 4.12 -49.12 -26.42
N VAL A 133 4.00 -47.81 -26.65
CA VAL A 133 4.43 -47.17 -27.89
C VAL A 133 5.82 -46.63 -27.64
N ASP A 134 6.80 -47.20 -28.36
CA ASP A 134 8.22 -46.84 -28.33
C ASP A 134 8.43 -45.33 -28.39
N GLU A 135 9.16 -44.84 -27.39
CA GLU A 135 9.68 -43.48 -27.26
C GLU A 135 10.77 -43.25 -28.33
N PRO A 136 10.64 -42.25 -29.24
CA PRO A 136 11.79 -41.79 -29.99
C PRO A 136 12.69 -40.95 -29.07
N ASP A 137 13.94 -41.39 -28.96
CA ASP A 137 15.11 -40.74 -28.37
C ASP A 137 15.22 -39.25 -28.77
N VAL A 138 14.67 -38.35 -27.93
CA VAL A 138 14.87 -36.91 -28.09
C VAL A 138 16.04 -36.49 -27.21
N THR A 139 17.22 -36.58 -27.81
CA THR A 139 18.47 -36.01 -27.30
C THR A 139 18.28 -34.55 -26.89
N ALA A 140 18.47 -34.28 -25.59
CA ALA A 140 18.44 -32.97 -24.99
C ALA A 140 19.50 -32.06 -25.64
N THR A 141 19.06 -31.20 -26.56
CA THR A 141 19.91 -30.16 -27.13
C THR A 141 19.88 -28.95 -26.20
N ASP A 142 21.01 -28.74 -25.53
CA ASP A 142 21.35 -27.54 -24.77
C ASP A 142 21.38 -26.32 -25.71
N VAL A 143 20.29 -25.53 -25.71
CA VAL A 143 20.19 -24.29 -26.49
C VAL A 143 20.29 -23.10 -25.54
N THR A 144 21.49 -22.89 -25.02
CA THR A 144 21.93 -21.58 -24.53
C THR A 144 22.44 -20.76 -25.74
N GLN A 145 21.52 -20.28 -26.57
CA GLN A 145 21.87 -19.29 -27.60
C GLN A 145 22.14 -17.94 -26.92
N ILE A 146 23.41 -17.69 -26.66
CA ILE A 146 23.95 -16.36 -26.40
C ILE A 146 23.71 -15.54 -27.67
N ILE A 147 22.72 -14.65 -27.63
CA ILE A 147 22.52 -13.64 -28.67
C ILE A 147 23.66 -12.64 -28.53
N GLU A 148 24.74 -12.87 -29.27
CA GLU A 148 25.79 -11.88 -29.49
C GLU A 148 25.19 -10.74 -30.30
N ILE A 149 24.85 -9.64 -29.63
CA ILE A 149 24.51 -8.38 -30.30
C ILE A 149 25.85 -7.84 -30.83
N PRO A 150 26.08 -7.81 -32.16
CA PRO A 150 27.31 -7.25 -32.70
C PRO A 150 27.36 -5.76 -32.33
N PHE A 151 28.29 -5.42 -31.45
CA PHE A 151 28.61 -4.03 -31.15
C PHE A 151 29.20 -3.43 -32.42
N ALA A 152 28.40 -2.67 -33.16
CA ALA A 152 28.87 -1.94 -34.33
C ALA A 152 29.97 -0.95 -33.86
N PRO A 153 31.24 -1.15 -34.26
CA PRO A 153 32.30 -0.22 -33.93
C PRO A 153 32.15 0.98 -34.86
N GLY A 154 31.49 2.04 -34.39
CA GLY A 154 31.27 3.21 -35.24
C GLY A 154 30.48 4.38 -34.66
N LEU A 155 29.95 4.29 -33.44
CA LEU A 155 29.34 5.46 -32.79
C LEU A 155 30.46 6.32 -32.17
N ALA A 156 30.97 7.25 -32.98
CA ALA A 156 31.78 8.35 -32.50
C ALA A 156 31.04 9.07 -31.35
N PRO A 157 31.78 9.55 -30.31
CA PRO A 157 31.20 10.38 -29.27
C PRO A 157 30.41 11.54 -29.91
N PRO A 158 29.21 11.87 -29.41
CA PRO A 158 28.45 12.99 -29.94
C PRO A 158 29.33 14.24 -29.89
N GLU A 159 29.55 14.84 -31.06
CA GLU A 159 30.27 16.11 -31.17
C GLU A 159 29.64 17.10 -30.19
N VAL A 160 30.52 17.69 -29.37
CA VAL A 160 30.20 18.78 -28.47
C VAL A 160 29.61 19.89 -29.34
N GLY A 161 28.28 20.02 -29.30
CA GLY A 161 27.58 21.06 -30.02
C GLY A 161 28.14 22.44 -29.67
N PRO A 162 28.03 23.41 -30.59
CA PRO A 162 28.59 24.74 -30.42
C PRO A 162 28.13 25.36 -29.08
N PRO A 163 29.00 26.14 -28.42
CA PRO A 163 28.67 26.77 -27.15
C PRO A 163 27.34 27.53 -27.30
N ARG A 164 26.35 27.13 -26.50
CA ARG A 164 25.08 27.84 -26.42
C ARG A 164 25.38 29.30 -26.10
N ASP A 165 25.06 30.18 -27.05
CA ASP A 165 25.09 31.62 -26.85
C ASP A 165 24.33 31.93 -25.55
N LEU A 166 25.04 32.58 -24.65
CA LEU A 166 24.54 33.08 -23.38
C LEU A 166 23.34 33.98 -23.67
N ILE A 167 22.13 33.48 -23.39
CA ILE A 167 20.93 34.31 -23.40
C ILE A 167 21.18 35.40 -22.35
N PRO A 168 21.20 36.70 -22.73
CA PRO A 168 21.42 37.78 -21.79
C PRO A 168 20.32 37.74 -20.73
N GLU A 169 20.77 37.65 -19.47
CA GLU A 169 19.94 37.68 -18.28
C GLU A 169 19.04 38.93 -18.33
N PRO A 170 17.70 38.79 -18.31
CA PRO A 170 16.82 39.93 -18.37
C PRO A 170 17.05 40.79 -17.13
N LEU A 171 17.55 42.01 -17.35
CA LEU A 171 17.71 43.05 -16.36
C LEU A 171 16.42 43.17 -15.53
N SER A 172 16.53 42.81 -14.25
CA SER A 172 15.48 43.02 -13.26
C SER A 172 14.99 44.47 -13.33
N PRO A 173 13.69 44.72 -13.54
CA PRO A 173 13.17 46.08 -13.55
C PRO A 173 13.45 46.71 -12.18
N ALA A 174 14.07 47.89 -12.22
CA ALA A 174 14.22 48.74 -11.04
C ALA A 174 12.81 49.03 -10.51
N TYR A 175 12.48 48.47 -9.35
CA TYR A 175 11.26 48.81 -8.65
C TYR A 175 11.39 50.26 -8.15
N GLU A 176 10.65 51.15 -8.79
CA GLU A 176 10.43 52.52 -8.34
C GLU A 176 9.68 52.47 -7.01
N LEU A 177 10.35 52.90 -5.94
CA LEU A 177 9.77 53.06 -4.61
C LEU A 177 8.72 54.18 -4.69
N VAL A 178 7.47 53.81 -4.92
CA VAL A 178 6.33 54.72 -4.76
C VAL A 178 6.23 55.09 -3.27
N PRO A 179 6.30 56.38 -2.90
CA PRO A 179 6.10 56.81 -1.53
C PRO A 179 4.67 56.48 -1.11
N ASP A 180 4.55 55.54 -0.19
CA ASP A 180 3.29 55.00 0.29
C ASP A 180 2.69 55.96 1.34
N ASP A 181 2.04 57.04 0.88
CA ASP A 181 1.17 57.90 1.69
C ASP A 181 -0.20 57.22 1.92
N GLN A 182 -0.17 55.93 2.27
CA GLN A 182 -1.37 55.18 2.62
C GLN A 182 -1.71 55.41 4.10
N VAL A 183 -2.82 56.15 4.26
CA VAL A 183 -3.66 56.22 5.46
C VAL A 183 -3.66 54.86 6.17
N ALA A 184 -3.17 54.83 7.40
CA ALA A 184 -3.13 53.66 8.26
C ALA A 184 -4.55 53.15 8.56
N VAL A 185 -5.13 52.39 7.63
CA VAL A 185 -6.26 51.52 7.89
C VAL A 185 -5.69 50.43 8.78
N VAL A 186 -5.98 50.50 10.09
CA VAL A 186 -5.69 49.43 11.05
C VAL A 186 -6.25 48.14 10.45
N PRO A 187 -5.40 47.21 9.97
CA PRO A 187 -5.89 46.01 9.32
C PRO A 187 -6.72 45.26 10.36
N GLU A 188 -7.99 45.05 10.04
CA GLU A 188 -8.88 44.17 10.78
C GLU A 188 -8.10 42.87 11.06
N PRO A 189 -7.95 42.45 12.33
CA PRO A 189 -7.05 41.36 12.70
C PRO A 189 -7.47 40.11 11.92
N LEU A 190 -6.62 39.72 10.96
CA LEU A 190 -6.84 38.54 10.14
C LEU A 190 -7.18 37.37 11.07
N PRO A 191 -8.22 36.59 10.78
CA PRO A 191 -8.61 35.46 11.61
C PRO A 191 -7.38 34.59 11.83
N GLN A 192 -6.95 34.51 13.09
CA GLN A 192 -5.73 33.83 13.50
C GLN A 192 -5.67 32.47 12.82
N SER A 193 -4.70 32.35 11.91
CA SER A 193 -4.38 31.16 11.14
C SER A 193 -4.51 29.93 12.02
N GLN A 194 -5.23 28.89 11.56
CA GLN A 194 -5.35 27.62 12.27
C GLN A 194 -4.03 27.22 12.91
N PRO A 195 -4.04 26.65 14.13
CA PRO A 195 -2.82 26.40 14.89
C PRO A 195 -1.80 25.63 14.02
N PRO A 196 -0.54 26.08 13.97
CA PRO A 196 0.51 25.57 13.06
C PRO A 196 0.64 24.04 13.08
N ALA A 197 0.29 23.41 14.20
CA ALA A 197 0.26 21.98 14.42
C ALA A 197 -0.47 21.17 13.33
N ARG A 198 -1.56 21.66 12.72
CA ARG A 198 -2.33 20.84 11.76
C ARG A 198 -1.61 20.70 10.42
N ARG A 199 -1.01 21.79 9.93
CA ARG A 199 -0.26 21.77 8.67
C ARG A 199 0.99 20.91 8.81
N GLU A 200 1.67 20.99 9.95
CA GLU A 200 2.82 20.16 10.29
C GLU A 200 2.45 18.66 10.35
N LEU A 201 1.32 18.30 10.95
CA LEU A 201 0.84 16.90 10.97
C LEU A 201 0.60 16.36 9.56
N PHE A 202 -0.03 17.13 8.68
CA PHE A 202 -0.24 16.71 7.29
C PHE A 202 1.06 16.64 6.49
N ALA A 203 1.98 17.60 6.69
CA ALA A 203 3.29 17.58 6.05
C ALA A 203 4.08 16.33 6.47
N ARG A 204 4.09 16.01 7.77
CA ARG A 204 4.72 14.79 8.32
C ARG A 204 4.06 13.52 7.79
N LEU A 205 2.72 13.47 7.73
CA LEU A 205 1.99 12.34 7.13
C LEU A 205 2.40 12.12 5.66
N ALA A 206 2.48 13.20 4.87
CA ALA A 206 2.89 13.13 3.48
C ALA A 206 4.34 12.68 3.33
N LEU A 207 5.23 13.14 4.22
CA LEU A 207 6.63 12.73 4.27
C LEU A 207 6.76 11.23 4.56
N VAL A 208 6.13 10.73 5.62
CA VAL A 208 6.17 9.31 5.99
C VAL A 208 5.62 8.44 4.85
N ARG A 209 4.54 8.88 4.18
CA ARG A 209 4.01 8.16 3.02
C ARG A 209 5.03 8.09 1.86
N ARG A 210 5.75 9.18 1.57
CA ARG A 210 6.81 9.17 0.54
C ARG A 210 7.96 8.24 0.94
N LEU A 211 8.37 8.27 2.21
CA LEU A 211 9.39 7.36 2.74
C LEU A 211 8.98 5.90 2.59
N ILE A 212 7.74 5.53 2.95
CA ILE A 212 7.22 4.17 2.76
C ILE A 212 7.30 3.76 1.29
N ALA A 213 6.91 4.64 0.36
CA ALA A 213 6.96 4.33 -1.07
C ALA A 213 8.41 4.11 -1.56
N ALA A 214 9.35 4.99 -1.20
CA ALA A 214 10.76 4.82 -1.53
C ALA A 214 11.35 3.56 -0.88
N TRP A 215 10.96 3.24 0.35
CA TRP A 215 11.38 2.04 1.08
C TRP A 215 10.89 0.75 0.41
N GLN A 216 9.66 0.74 -0.09
CA GLN A 216 9.09 -0.38 -0.82
C GLN A 216 9.82 -0.63 -2.16
N LYS A 217 10.31 0.42 -2.83
CA LYS A 217 11.14 0.26 -4.03
C LYS A 217 12.49 -0.42 -3.75
N LEU A 218 13.03 -0.30 -2.53
CA LEU A 218 14.25 -1.00 -2.10
C LEU A 218 14.03 -2.49 -1.82
N LYS A 219 12.78 -2.93 -1.64
CA LYS A 219 12.42 -4.30 -1.25
C LYS A 219 13.08 -5.38 -2.11
N PRO A 220 13.08 -5.33 -3.46
CA PRO A 220 13.68 -6.39 -4.28
C PRO A 220 15.20 -6.53 -4.06
N ALA A 221 15.87 -5.47 -3.63
CA ALA A 221 17.33 -5.49 -3.42
C ALA A 221 17.72 -5.85 -1.99
N LEU A 222 16.87 -5.56 -0.99
CA LEU A 222 17.22 -5.65 0.44
C LEU A 222 16.40 -6.70 1.21
N ALA A 223 15.22 -7.08 0.76
CA ALA A 223 14.32 -7.95 1.53
C ALA A 223 14.72 -9.43 1.49
N ASP A 224 15.41 -9.87 0.43
CA ASP A 224 15.96 -11.22 0.31
C ASP A 224 17.50 -11.17 0.34
N PRO A 225 18.16 -11.73 1.37
CA PRO A 225 19.62 -11.74 1.45
C PRO A 225 20.29 -12.60 0.36
N GLN A 226 19.55 -13.52 -0.26
CA GLN A 226 20.05 -14.40 -1.32
C GLN A 226 19.85 -13.83 -2.72
N GLU A 227 19.00 -12.81 -2.87
CA GLU A 227 18.75 -12.22 -4.18
C GLU A 227 19.99 -11.47 -4.65
N SER A 228 20.57 -11.97 -5.75
CA SER A 228 21.76 -11.38 -6.32
C SER A 228 21.40 -10.14 -7.15
N LEU A 229 22.10 -9.03 -6.92
CA LEU A 229 22.08 -7.82 -7.77
C LEU A 229 22.72 -8.05 -9.16
N ALA A 230 22.71 -9.30 -9.66
CA ALA A 230 23.21 -9.66 -10.99
C ALA A 230 22.29 -9.13 -12.09
N ARG A 231 21.00 -8.95 -11.82
CA ARG A 231 20.04 -8.42 -12.79
C ARG A 231 20.24 -6.90 -12.95
N PRO A 232 20.52 -6.40 -14.17
CA PRO A 232 20.68 -4.96 -14.41
C PRO A 232 19.45 -4.13 -13.97
N VAL A 233 18.25 -4.68 -14.14
CA VAL A 233 16.99 -4.05 -13.73
C VAL A 233 16.94 -3.81 -12.22
N ALA A 234 17.38 -4.79 -11.41
CA ALA A 234 17.40 -4.66 -9.95
C ALA A 234 18.37 -3.56 -9.50
N VAL A 235 19.50 -3.42 -10.19
CA VAL A 235 20.49 -2.36 -9.93
C VAL A 235 19.90 -0.97 -10.22
N LEU A 236 19.21 -0.81 -11.35
CA LEU A 236 18.58 0.46 -11.70
C LEU A 236 17.47 0.85 -10.71
N LEU A 237 16.61 -0.10 -10.34
CA LEU A 237 15.55 0.12 -9.34
C LEU A 237 16.12 0.51 -7.97
N LEU A 238 17.21 -0.13 -7.55
CA LEU A 238 17.91 0.22 -6.32
C LEU A 238 18.47 1.65 -6.37
N LEU A 239 19.12 2.04 -7.47
CA LEU A 239 19.67 3.39 -7.62
C LEU A 239 18.58 4.46 -7.66
N GLU A 240 17.47 4.20 -8.34
CA GLU A 240 16.29 5.07 -8.35
C GLU A 240 15.73 5.26 -6.94
N ALA A 241 15.52 4.15 -6.21
CA ALA A 241 14.99 4.17 -4.86
C ALA A 241 15.93 4.91 -3.88
N ILE A 242 17.24 4.74 -4.01
CA ILE A 242 18.24 5.50 -3.23
C ILE A 242 18.17 7.00 -3.58
N GLY A 243 18.00 7.34 -4.86
CA GLY A 243 17.84 8.71 -5.32
C GLY A 243 16.61 9.40 -4.73
N GLU A 244 15.49 8.68 -4.59
CA GLU A 244 14.28 9.19 -3.95
C GLU A 244 14.41 9.30 -2.43
N LEU A 245 15.15 8.38 -1.79
CA LEU A 245 15.31 8.37 -0.34
C LEU A 245 16.30 9.43 0.15
N ARG A 246 17.35 9.73 -0.63
CA ARG A 246 18.48 10.59 -0.22
C ARG A 246 18.08 12.00 0.26
N PRO A 247 17.17 12.74 -0.42
CA PRO A 247 16.73 14.06 0.03
C PRO A 247 16.02 14.05 1.38
N HIS A 248 15.56 12.88 1.83
CA HIS A 248 14.76 12.70 3.04
C HIS A 248 15.53 11.99 4.17
N ILE A 249 16.84 11.75 4.02
CA ILE A 249 17.65 11.03 5.02
C ILE A 249 17.64 11.72 6.39
N GLU A 250 17.75 13.04 6.45
CA GLU A 250 17.77 13.77 7.72
C GLU A 250 16.39 13.73 8.41
N ASP A 251 15.32 13.91 7.66
CA ASP A 251 13.95 13.75 8.17
C ASP A 251 13.71 12.32 8.66
N PHE A 252 14.26 11.35 7.95
CA PHE A 252 14.15 9.94 8.28
C PHE A 252 14.95 9.57 9.53
N ARG A 253 16.15 10.12 9.72
CA ARG A 253 16.96 9.95 10.94
C ARG A 253 16.17 10.43 12.17
N ASN A 254 15.50 11.58 12.08
CA ASN A 254 14.64 12.09 13.17
C ASN A 254 13.48 11.14 13.52
N VAL A 255 12.98 10.37 12.55
CA VAL A 255 11.96 9.33 12.79
C VAL A 255 12.58 8.08 13.43
N LEU A 256 13.78 7.69 13.00
CA LEU A 256 14.46 6.48 13.46
C LEU A 256 15.12 6.61 14.84
N ASP A 257 15.59 7.81 15.23
CA ASP A 257 16.21 8.05 16.54
C ASP A 257 15.30 7.67 17.72
N GLN A 258 13.98 7.63 17.50
CA GLN A 258 12.99 7.21 18.50
C GLN A 258 12.95 5.69 18.71
N SER A 259 13.61 4.90 17.87
CA SER A 259 13.40 3.45 17.75
C SER A 259 14.60 2.59 18.17
N GLY A 260 15.59 3.20 18.83
CA GLY A 260 16.67 2.45 19.46
C GLY A 260 17.69 1.84 18.49
N GLY A 261 17.94 2.49 17.36
CA GLY A 261 19.02 2.11 16.42
C GLY A 261 18.60 1.20 15.26
N SER A 262 17.32 0.81 15.17
CA SER A 262 16.79 0.16 13.96
C SER A 262 16.88 1.09 12.76
N GLY A 263 17.46 0.60 11.66
CA GLY A 263 17.61 1.31 10.39
C GLY A 263 18.96 1.97 10.18
N GLU A 264 19.86 1.98 11.18
CA GLU A 264 21.18 2.59 11.05
C GLU A 264 22.02 1.95 9.94
N ARG A 265 21.90 0.63 9.71
CA ARG A 265 22.71 -0.06 8.69
C ARG A 265 22.22 0.30 7.30
N VAL A 266 20.90 0.32 7.10
CA VAL A 266 20.32 0.74 5.82
C VAL A 266 20.61 2.22 5.57
N LEU A 267 20.48 3.08 6.57
CA LEU A 267 20.84 4.50 6.47
C LEU A 267 22.32 4.70 6.13
N ALA A 268 23.22 4.00 6.81
CA ALA A 268 24.65 4.06 6.54
C ALA A 268 24.94 3.63 5.10
N LEU A 269 24.27 2.58 4.61
CA LEU A 269 24.41 2.11 3.24
C LEU A 269 23.90 3.14 2.21
N VAL A 270 22.69 3.68 2.38
CA VAL A 270 22.07 4.65 1.45
C VAL A 270 22.85 5.98 1.42
N SER A 271 23.48 6.34 2.55
CA SER A 271 24.31 7.54 2.67
C SER A 271 25.66 7.42 1.95
N GLN A 272 26.11 6.21 1.60
CA GLN A 272 27.37 6.03 0.89
C GLN A 272 27.27 6.50 -0.57
N ARG A 273 28.36 7.10 -1.07
CA ARG A 273 28.47 7.51 -2.48
C ARG A 273 28.51 6.31 -3.44
N PHE A 274 29.02 5.17 -2.98
CA PHE A 274 29.26 3.96 -3.77
C PHE A 274 28.47 2.76 -3.24
N VAL A 275 27.14 2.85 -3.25
CA VAL A 275 26.26 1.83 -2.65
C VAL A 275 26.40 0.44 -3.28
N LEU A 276 26.55 0.37 -4.61
CA LEU A 276 26.62 -0.90 -5.34
C LEU A 276 27.88 -1.72 -5.04
N PRO A 277 29.11 -1.14 -5.09
CA PRO A 277 30.30 -1.85 -4.62
C PRO A 277 30.13 -2.37 -3.19
N THR A 278 29.65 -1.53 -2.27
CA THR A 278 29.45 -1.94 -0.87
C THR A 278 28.53 -3.13 -0.76
N LEU A 279 27.34 -3.09 -1.37
CA LEU A 279 26.38 -4.20 -1.37
C LEU A 279 26.97 -5.50 -1.96
N ARG A 280 27.74 -5.40 -3.04
CA ARG A 280 28.40 -6.55 -3.65
C ARG A 280 29.45 -7.18 -2.74
N THR A 281 30.14 -6.37 -1.94
CA THR A 281 31.16 -6.84 -0.98
C THR A 281 30.59 -7.33 0.35
N LEU A 282 29.31 -7.10 0.64
CA LEU A 282 28.70 -7.56 1.89
C LEU A 282 28.68 -9.09 1.96
N LEU A 283 29.18 -9.61 3.09
CA LEU A 283 29.09 -11.03 3.45
C LEU A 283 27.62 -11.46 3.62
N PRO A 284 27.29 -12.75 3.42
CA PRO A 284 25.91 -13.24 3.59
C PRO A 284 25.30 -12.90 4.96
N GLU A 285 26.09 -12.94 6.03
CA GLU A 285 25.63 -12.56 7.38
C GLU A 285 25.29 -11.08 7.48
N GLN A 286 26.11 -10.21 6.89
CA GLN A 286 25.86 -8.77 6.82
C GLN A 286 24.61 -8.46 6.00
N ARG A 287 24.37 -9.21 4.91
CA ARG A 287 23.14 -9.09 4.12
C ARG A 287 21.90 -9.51 4.90
N ARG A 288 21.96 -10.61 5.66
CA ARG A 288 20.86 -11.00 6.57
C ARG A 288 20.60 -9.91 7.62
N ALA A 289 21.67 -9.38 8.21
CA ALA A 289 21.59 -8.30 9.20
C ALA A 289 21.00 -7.00 8.63
N LEU A 290 21.34 -6.66 7.38
CA LEU A 290 20.78 -5.53 6.64
C LEU A 290 19.31 -5.76 6.26
N SER A 291 18.97 -6.98 5.84
CA SER A 291 17.60 -7.37 5.50
C SER A 291 16.68 -7.32 6.71
N GLN A 292 17.16 -7.78 7.86
CA GLN A 292 16.44 -7.67 9.13
C GLN A 292 16.23 -6.20 9.52
N ASP A 293 17.30 -5.40 9.47
CA ASP A 293 17.24 -3.95 9.74
C ASP A 293 16.24 -3.25 8.81
N TRP A 294 16.18 -3.66 7.54
CA TRP A 294 15.22 -3.15 6.56
C TRP A 294 13.76 -3.46 6.93
N ARG A 295 13.47 -4.69 7.39
CA ARG A 295 12.12 -5.11 7.82
C ARG A 295 11.69 -4.40 9.09
N ASP A 296 12.60 -4.26 10.05
CA ASP A 296 12.31 -3.59 11.33
C ASP A 296 11.87 -2.14 11.09
N VAL A 297 12.55 -1.46 10.17
CA VAL A 297 12.20 -0.08 9.76
C VAL A 297 10.89 -0.01 8.97
N GLU A 298 10.60 -1.00 8.13
CA GLU A 298 9.31 -1.05 7.40
C GLU A 298 8.15 -1.09 8.41
N VAL A 299 8.25 -1.94 9.43
CA VAL A 299 7.24 -2.05 10.50
C VAL A 299 7.10 -0.73 11.27
N LEU A 300 8.22 -0.10 11.61
CA LEU A 300 8.28 1.19 12.29
C LEU A 300 7.59 2.30 11.47
N LEU A 301 7.93 2.42 10.18
CA LEU A 301 7.34 3.42 9.29
C LEU A 301 5.83 3.25 9.13
N ILE A 302 5.36 2.01 8.99
CA ILE A 302 3.92 1.70 8.94
C ILE A 302 3.24 2.07 10.26
N GLY A 303 3.87 1.77 11.39
CA GLY A 303 3.39 2.14 12.72
C GLY A 303 3.26 3.66 12.90
N GLU A 304 4.29 4.41 12.52
CA GLU A 304 4.31 5.87 12.60
C GLU A 304 3.25 6.50 11.67
N TYR A 305 3.07 5.96 10.46
CA TYR A 305 2.01 6.38 9.55
C TYR A 305 0.61 6.18 10.18
N ALA A 306 0.36 5.02 10.77
CA ALA A 306 -0.91 4.73 11.44
C ALA A 306 -1.16 5.68 12.62
N GLN A 307 -0.14 5.94 13.44
CA GLN A 307 -0.24 6.89 14.56
C GLN A 307 -0.53 8.32 14.09
N LEU A 308 0.16 8.81 13.05
CA LEU A 308 -0.08 10.13 12.48
C LEU A 308 -1.49 10.23 11.89
N ARG A 309 -1.96 9.19 11.20
CA ARG A 309 -3.32 9.15 10.67
C ARG A 309 -4.37 9.23 11.79
N GLU A 310 -4.14 8.56 12.91
CA GLU A 310 -5.02 8.61 14.06
C GLU A 310 -4.99 9.98 14.75
N ARG A 311 -3.82 10.59 14.92
CA ARG A 311 -3.71 11.99 15.41
C ARG A 311 -4.44 12.97 14.52
N VAL A 312 -4.36 12.81 13.20
CA VAL A 312 -5.11 13.63 12.23
C VAL A 312 -6.61 13.41 12.35
N ARG A 313 -7.07 12.18 12.64
CA ARG A 313 -8.48 11.86 12.90
C ARG A 313 -8.97 12.49 14.20
N GLN A 314 -8.22 12.38 15.28
CA GLN A 314 -8.54 12.95 16.59
C GLN A 314 -8.51 14.49 16.57
N GLY A 315 -7.56 15.06 15.82
CA GLY A 315 -7.41 16.49 15.62
C GLY A 315 -8.44 17.10 14.66
N ARG A 316 -9.29 16.30 13.98
CA ARG A 316 -10.50 16.86 13.40
C ARG A 316 -11.35 17.27 14.60
N PRO A 317 -11.61 18.59 14.82
CA PRO A 317 -12.63 18.95 15.77
C PRO A 317 -13.85 18.16 15.33
N VAL A 318 -14.36 17.25 16.18
CA VAL A 318 -15.62 16.56 15.95
C VAL A 318 -16.51 17.68 15.49
N ARG A 319 -16.88 17.66 14.20
CA ARG A 319 -17.54 18.78 13.54
C ARG A 319 -18.86 18.82 14.29
N ARG A 320 -18.90 19.59 15.38
CA ARG A 320 -19.90 19.51 16.43
C ARG A 320 -21.14 19.89 15.69
N ASN A 321 -21.88 18.85 15.33
CA ASN A 321 -22.66 18.85 14.10
C ASN A 321 -23.52 20.09 14.19
N ARG A 322 -23.24 21.09 13.35
CA ARG A 322 -23.85 22.41 13.52
C ARG A 322 -25.38 22.24 13.42
N SER A 323 -25.80 21.20 12.69
CA SER A 323 -27.16 20.68 12.66
C SER A 323 -27.64 20.09 14.01
N VAL A 324 -26.86 19.35 14.78
CA VAL A 324 -27.30 18.83 16.11
C VAL A 324 -27.47 19.97 17.10
N TRP A 325 -26.63 21.00 17.09
CA TRP A 325 -26.86 22.19 17.94
C TRP A 325 -27.98 23.09 17.41
N GLN A 326 -28.17 23.17 16.09
CA GLN A 326 -29.32 23.86 15.50
C GLN A 326 -30.62 23.11 15.79
N VAL A 327 -30.63 21.77 15.73
CA VAL A 327 -31.78 20.92 16.06
C VAL A 327 -32.02 20.95 17.56
N ALA A 328 -30.99 20.87 18.41
CA ALA A 328 -31.17 21.02 19.85
C ALA A 328 -31.69 22.41 20.23
N GLY A 329 -31.19 23.47 19.58
CA GLY A 329 -31.69 24.83 19.74
C GLY A 329 -33.11 25.01 19.19
N TRP A 330 -33.46 24.32 18.10
CA TRP A 330 -34.81 24.33 17.52
C TRP A 330 -35.81 23.55 18.40
N VAL A 331 -35.44 22.35 18.84
CA VAL A 331 -36.18 21.51 19.79
C VAL A 331 -36.42 22.25 21.11
N ALA A 332 -35.41 22.97 21.63
CA ALA A 332 -35.56 23.79 22.83
C ALA A 332 -36.54 24.97 22.63
N ARG A 333 -36.72 25.46 21.39
CA ARG A 333 -37.68 26.54 21.08
C ARG A 333 -39.09 26.04 20.77
N THR A 334 -39.27 24.75 20.44
CA THR A 334 -40.57 24.19 20.06
C THR A 334 -40.87 22.90 20.84
N PRO A 335 -41.17 22.99 22.16
CA PRO A 335 -41.50 21.81 22.97
C PRO A 335 -42.78 21.11 22.51
N GLU A 336 -43.69 21.84 21.86
CA GLU A 336 -44.96 21.31 21.33
C GLU A 336 -44.75 20.21 20.30
N VAL A 337 -43.78 20.37 19.41
CA VAL A 337 -43.45 19.37 18.37
C VAL A 337 -42.92 18.09 19.00
N VAL A 338 -42.14 18.21 20.08
CA VAL A 338 -41.60 17.04 20.81
C VAL A 338 -42.74 16.25 21.46
N LEU A 339 -43.71 16.94 22.07
CA LEU A 339 -44.88 16.31 22.65
C LEU A 339 -45.75 15.64 21.58
N LEU A 340 -45.88 16.25 20.40
CA LEU A 340 -46.62 15.68 19.27
C LEU A 340 -45.96 14.40 18.73
N VAL A 341 -44.62 14.39 18.61
CA VAL A 341 -43.88 13.19 18.20
C VAL A 341 -43.95 12.08 19.26
N LEU A 342 -43.85 12.42 20.55
CA LEU A 342 -43.98 11.44 21.63
C LEU A 342 -45.38 10.83 21.69
N THR A 343 -46.43 11.64 21.53
CA THR A 343 -47.80 11.15 21.50
C THR A 343 -48.07 10.29 20.27
N LEU A 344 -47.52 10.64 19.10
CA LEU A 344 -47.60 9.78 17.92
C LEU A 344 -46.89 8.44 18.15
N ALA A 345 -45.71 8.46 18.78
CA ALA A 345 -44.96 7.25 19.10
C ALA A 345 -45.72 6.33 20.07
N THR A 346 -46.38 6.87 21.10
CA THR A 346 -47.19 6.05 22.02
C THR A 346 -48.40 5.44 21.33
N ILE A 347 -49.06 6.16 20.43
CA ILE A 347 -50.16 5.63 19.60
C ILE A 347 -49.67 4.48 18.73
N ILE A 348 -48.51 4.62 18.07
CA ILE A 348 -47.93 3.57 17.23
C ILE A 348 -47.63 2.32 18.07
N VAL A 349 -46.99 2.48 19.24
CA VAL A 349 -46.69 1.34 20.14
C VAL A 349 -47.98 0.67 20.62
N ALA A 350 -49.02 1.44 20.94
CA ALA A 350 -50.31 0.91 21.32
C ALA A 350 -50.93 0.07 20.18
N MET A 351 -50.92 0.59 18.94
CA MET A 351 -51.42 -0.14 17.77
C MET A 351 -50.69 -1.46 17.54
N PHE A 352 -49.36 -1.50 17.69
CA PHE A 352 -48.59 -2.74 17.55
C PHE A 352 -48.93 -3.77 18.63
N ARG A 353 -49.22 -3.30 19.85
CA ARG A 353 -49.59 -4.17 20.96
C ARG A 353 -50.97 -4.80 20.73
N THR A 354 -51.95 -4.01 20.30
CA THR A 354 -53.29 -4.50 19.95
C THR A 354 -53.25 -5.49 18.79
N ARG A 355 -52.38 -5.24 17.79
CA ARG A 355 -52.23 -6.14 16.64
C ARG A 355 -51.64 -7.51 17.02
N ARG A 356 -50.79 -7.56 18.05
CA ARG A 356 -50.25 -8.82 18.59
C ARG A 356 -51.32 -9.65 19.29
N GLU A 357 -52.20 -9.02 20.07
CA GLU A 357 -53.28 -9.71 20.80
C GLU A 357 -54.35 -10.31 19.86
N ILE A 358 -54.53 -9.75 18.66
CA ILE A 358 -55.47 -10.28 17.66
C ILE A 358 -54.86 -11.48 16.90
N SER A 359 -53.54 -11.61 16.89
CA SER A 359 -52.82 -12.70 16.20
C SER A 359 -52.55 -13.94 17.07
N SER A 360 -52.88 -13.89 18.36
CA SER A 360 -52.83 -15.01 19.32
C SER A 360 -54.22 -15.50 19.63
#